data_AF-A0A6V8P8C1-F1
#
_entry.id   AF-A0A6V8P8C1-F1
#
_cell.length_a   1.000
_cell.length_b   1.000
_cell.length_c   1.000
_cell.angle_alpha   90.00
_cell.angle_beta   90.00
_cell.angle_gamma   90.00
#
_symmetry.space_group_name_H-M   'P 1'
#
loop_
_entity.id
_entity.type
_entity.pdbx_description
1 polymer ?
#
loop_
_entity_poly.entity_id
_entity_poly.type
_entity_poly.pdbx_seq_one_letter_code
_entity_poly.pdbx_strand_id
1 'polypeptide(L)' 'MKTTLGPHVLTAMRAGHPLVALETALVTHGLPYPINLETILGMEAAVRELGAIPATIGV' A
#
# COMPACT_ATOMS: atom_id res chain seq x y z
N MET A 1 8.39 -12.51 -15.25
CA MET A 1 7.24 -11.89 -14.53
C MET A 1 7.05 -10.48 -15.04
N LYS A 2 5.81 -10.04 -15.30
CA LYS A 2 5.50 -8.68 -15.73
C LYS A 2 4.89 -7.92 -14.56
N THR A 3 5.49 -6.80 -14.16
CA THR A 3 4.96 -5.93 -13.12
C THR A 3 3.82 -5.08 -13.67
N THR A 4 2.76 -4.90 -12.88
CA THR A 4 1.64 -3.99 -13.18
C THR A 4 1.54 -2.96 -12.07
N LEU A 5 1.36 -1.69 -12.42
CA LEU A 5 1.22 -0.59 -11.46
C LEU A 5 -0.23 -0.10 -11.45
N GLY A 6 -0.76 0.16 -10.25
CA GLY A 6 -2.06 0.81 -10.11
C GLY A 6 -2.03 2.25 -10.66
N PRO A 7 -3.16 2.78 -11.18
CA PRO A 7 -3.21 4.14 -11.74
C PRO A 7 -2.75 5.22 -10.75
N HIS A 8 -3.09 5.09 -9.46
CA HIS A 8 -2.71 6.06 -8.42
C HIS A 8 -1.19 6.12 -8.21
N VAL A 9 -0.50 4.96 -8.24
CA VAL A 9 0.96 4.88 -8.16
C VAL A 9 1.60 5.55 -9.38
N LEU A 10 1.12 5.24 -10.58
CA LEU A 10 1.67 5.81 -11.81
C LEU A 10 1.50 7.34 -11.84
N THR A 11 0.35 7.85 -11.43
CA THR A 11 0.10 9.30 -11.31
C THR A 11 1.01 9.95 -10.28
N ALA A 12 1.15 9.34 -9.10
CA ALA A 12 2.04 9.83 -8.05
C ALA A 12 3.50 9.90 -8.50
N MET A 13 4.00 8.85 -9.16
CA MET A 13 5.36 8.81 -9.72
C MET A 13 5.59 9.94 -10.74
N ARG A 14 4.64 10.14 -11.67
CA ARG A 14 4.74 11.18 -12.71
C ARG A 14 4.72 12.60 -12.13
N ALA A 15 4.00 12.80 -11.03
CA ALA A 15 3.89 14.08 -10.34
C ALA A 15 4.98 14.30 -9.28
N GLY A 16 5.90 13.33 -9.08
CA GLY A 16 6.95 13.43 -8.06
C GLY A 16 6.43 13.38 -6.61
N HIS A 17 5.22 12.84 -6.38
CA HIS A 17 4.69 12.67 -5.04
C HIS A 17 5.42 11.54 -4.31
N PRO A 18 5.64 11.67 -2.99
CA PRO A 18 6.24 10.62 -2.19
C PRO A 18 5.34 9.38 -2.18
N LEU A 19 5.99 8.21 -2.33
CA LEU A 19 5.33 6.90 -2.33
C LEU A 19 5.87 6.06 -1.18
N VAL A 20 4.99 5.30 -0.54
CA VAL A 20 5.35 4.33 0.50
C VAL A 20 4.85 2.96 0.06
N ALA A 21 5.79 2.03 -0.13
CA ALA A 21 5.47 0.65 -0.43
C ALA A 21 5.02 -0.09 0.85
N LEU A 22 3.92 -0.83 0.78
CA LEU A 22 3.41 -1.67 1.87
C LEU A 22 3.43 -3.14 1.43
N GLU A 23 3.82 -4.04 2.33
CA GLU A 23 3.85 -5.48 2.05
C GLU A 23 2.49 -6.16 2.24
N THR A 24 2.29 -7.32 1.59
CA THR A 24 1.10 -8.17 1.76
C THR A 24 1.29 -9.36 2.70
N ALA A 25 2.52 -9.73 3.07
CA ALA A 25 2.77 -10.93 3.88
C ALA A 25 2.15 -10.82 5.29
N LEU A 26 2.18 -9.63 5.89
CA LEU A 26 1.48 -9.34 7.14
C LEU A 26 -0.04 -9.59 7.03
N VAL A 27 -0.62 -9.26 5.88
CA VAL A 27 -2.07 -9.39 5.61
C VAL A 27 -2.46 -10.86 5.45
N THR A 28 -1.65 -11.66 4.76
CA THR A 28 -1.99 -13.05 4.42
C THR A 28 -1.60 -14.07 5.50
N HIS A 29 -0.52 -13.81 6.24
CA HIS A 29 0.03 -14.79 7.19
C HIS A 29 0.40 -14.21 8.56
N GLY A 30 0.50 -12.88 8.69
CA GLY A 30 0.98 -12.25 9.92
C GLY A 30 -0.10 -12.01 10.98
N LEU A 31 -1.33 -11.71 10.58
CA LEU A 31 -2.43 -11.34 11.48
C LEU A 31 -3.72 -12.10 11.12
N PRO A 32 -4.55 -12.48 12.10
CA PRO A 32 -5.84 -13.11 11.85
C PRO A 32 -6.86 -12.09 11.31
N TYR A 33 -7.89 -12.58 10.63
CA TYR A 33 -9.07 -11.77 10.33
C TYR A 33 -9.87 -11.47 11.61
N PRO A 34 -10.42 -10.25 11.80
CA PRO A 34 -10.42 -9.08 10.89
C PRO A 34 -9.21 -8.15 11.03
N ILE A 35 -8.32 -8.42 11.99
CA ILE A 35 -7.19 -7.55 12.35
C ILE A 35 -6.28 -7.30 11.15
N ASN A 36 -6.05 -8.29 10.28
CA ASN A 36 -5.25 -8.11 9.07
C ASN A 36 -5.80 -7.02 8.12
N LEU A 37 -7.12 -7.00 7.93
CA LEU A 37 -7.82 -6.04 7.08
C LEU A 37 -7.82 -4.65 7.73
N GLU A 38 -8.12 -4.57 9.03
CA GLU A 38 -8.07 -3.31 9.78
C GLU A 38 -6.67 -2.70 9.76
N THR A 39 -5.65 -3.55 9.91
CA THR A 39 -4.24 -3.14 9.92
C THR A 39 -3.82 -2.57 8.57
N ILE A 40 -4.08 -3.25 7.45
CA ILE A 40 -3.66 -2.73 6.14
C ILE A 40 -4.41 -1.43 5.78
N LEU A 41 -5.70 -1.33 6.11
CA LEU A 41 -6.47 -0.10 5.90
C LEU A 41 -5.93 1.05 6.76
N GLY A 42 -5.60 0.79 8.03
CA GLY A 42 -4.99 1.77 8.93
C GLY A 42 -3.60 2.22 8.47
N MET A 43 -2.77 1.29 7.97
CA MET A 43 -1.47 1.61 7.38
C MET A 43 -1.61 2.52 6.16
N GLU A 44 -2.53 2.20 5.23
CA GLU A 44 -2.74 3.06 4.07
C GLU A 44 -3.30 4.44 4.45
N ALA A 45 -4.17 4.52 5.47
CA ALA A 45 -4.68 5.78 5.99
C ALA A 45 -3.55 6.64 6.57
N ALA A 46 -2.70 6.06 7.42
CA ALA A 46 -1.56 6.75 8.03
C ALA A 46 -0.58 7.31 6.97
N VAL A 47 -0.30 6.55 5.91
CA VAL A 47 0.53 7.03 4.79
C VAL A 47 -0.09 8.26 4.13
N ARG A 48 -1.41 8.26 3.89
CA ARG A 48 -2.13 9.39 3.29
C ARG A 48 -2.15 10.61 4.21
N GLU A 49 -2.36 10.41 5.51
CA GLU A 49 -2.34 11.48 6.52
C GLU A 49 -0.98 12.20 6.60
N LEU A 50 0.11 11.46 6.35
CA LEU A 50 1.47 12.00 6.29
C LEU A 50 1.83 12.60 4.91
N GLY A 51 0.86 12.72 3.99
CA GLY A 51 1.04 13.36 2.69
C GLY A 51 1.72 12.51 1.62
N ALA A 52 1.84 11.20 1.85
CA ALA A 52 2.37 10.25 0.87
C ALA A 52 1.27 9.37 0.26
N ILE A 53 1.60 8.71 -0.85
CA ILE A 53 0.69 7.80 -1.55
C ILE A 53 1.08 6.35 -1.20
N PRO A 54 0.16 5.54 -0.62
CA PRO A 54 0.44 4.15 -0.33
C PRO A 54 0.46 3.32 -1.62
N ALA A 55 1.34 2.32 -1.67
CA ALA A 55 1.48 1.36 -2.76
C ALA A 55 1.63 -0.05 -2.18
N THR A 56 0.50 -0.73 -1.95
CA THR A 56 0.48 -2.11 -1.45
C THR A 56 0.92 -3.09 -2.55
N ILE A 57 1.92 -3.95 -2.28
CA ILE A 57 2.56 -4.83 -3.28
C ILE A 57 2.29 -6.30 -2.94
N GLY A 58 1.85 -7.07 -3.94
CA GLY A 58 1.74 -8.53 -3.89
C GLY A 58 2.24 -9.20 -5.18
N VAL A 59 2.28 -10.54 -5.16
CA VAL A 59 2.67 -11.40 -6.29
C VAL A 59 1.57 -12.39 -6.58
#